data_AF-A0A950CFQ5-F1
#
_entry.id   AF-A0A950CFQ5-F1
#
_cell.length_a   1.000
_cell.length_b   1.000
_cell.length_c   1.000
_cell.angle_alpha   90.00
_cell.angle_beta   90.00
_cell.angle_gamma   90.00
#
_symmetry.space_group_name_H-M   'P 1'
#
loop_
_entity.id
_entity.type
_entity.pdbx_description
1 polymer ?
#
loop_
_entity_poly.entity_id
_entity_poly.type
_entity_poly.pdbx_seq_one_letter_code
_entity_poly.pdbx_strand_id
1 'polypeptide(L)'
;MRAVAASLLRLWVLSPYPCLAQGTRTTTLPAVHVLDPPALAASFTAAPWTQASVIRDFTNISTRARANLSTTVRVLYDDRELFVAFECDQHGYPITD
;
A
#
# COMPACT_ATOMS: atom_id res chain seq x y z
N MET A 1 -2.97 55.52 -46.18
CA MET A 1 -2.63 54.09 -46.00
C MET A 1 -2.49 53.84 -44.51
N ARG A 2 -3.40 53.05 -43.92
CA ARG A 2 -3.49 52.78 -42.47
C ARG A 2 -2.55 51.61 -42.14
N ALA A 3 -1.58 51.83 -41.26
CA ALA A 3 -0.73 50.76 -40.72
C ALA A 3 -1.52 49.96 -39.67
N VAL A 4 -1.51 48.64 -39.87
CA VAL A 4 -2.28 47.62 -39.18
C VAL A 4 -1.44 46.99 -38.06
N ALA A 5 -2.13 46.54 -37.02
CA ALA A 5 -1.74 45.50 -36.06
C ALA A 5 -0.79 45.89 -34.91
N ALA A 6 -1.35 46.62 -33.95
CA ALA A 6 -1.09 46.36 -32.54
C ALA A 6 -1.74 45.01 -32.15
N SER A 7 -0.96 43.94 -31.98
CA SER A 7 -1.40 42.67 -31.38
C SER A 7 -0.20 41.82 -30.94
N LEU A 8 0.52 42.26 -29.91
CA LEU A 8 1.41 41.40 -29.12
C LEU A 8 0.64 40.90 -27.89
N LEU A 9 -0.46 40.18 -28.13
CA LEU A 9 -1.33 39.67 -27.09
C LEU A 9 -1.01 38.20 -26.80
N ARG A 10 -0.53 37.95 -25.57
CA ARG A 10 -0.73 36.73 -24.77
C ARG A 10 -0.37 35.39 -25.43
N LEU A 11 0.88 34.98 -25.27
CA LEU A 11 1.25 33.57 -25.23
C LEU A 11 1.75 33.21 -23.82
N TRP A 12 0.85 33.26 -22.85
CA TRP A 12 1.08 32.68 -21.52
C TRP A 12 0.21 31.43 -21.39
N VAL A 13 0.84 30.37 -20.85
CA VAL A 13 0.21 29.19 -20.23
C VAL A 13 -0.38 28.12 -21.16
N LEU A 14 0.49 27.46 -21.92
CA LEU A 14 0.35 26.01 -22.11
C LEU A 14 1.70 25.35 -21.86
N SER A 15 2.27 25.60 -20.67
CA SER A 15 3.26 24.64 -20.16
C SER A 15 2.45 23.45 -19.68
N PRO A 16 2.51 22.28 -20.33
CA PRO A 16 1.96 21.07 -19.75
C PRO A 16 2.79 20.80 -18.51
N TYR A 17 2.30 21.22 -17.35
CA TYR A 17 2.81 20.69 -16.09
C TYR A 17 2.76 19.17 -16.25
N PRO A 18 3.89 18.46 -16.15
CA PRO A 18 3.84 17.01 -16.09
C PRO A 18 3.02 16.70 -14.83
N CYS A 19 1.75 16.33 -15.03
CA CYS A 19 1.02 15.66 -13.97
C CYS A 19 1.81 14.37 -13.74
N LEU A 20 2.57 14.33 -12.65
CA LEU A 20 3.18 13.10 -12.21
C LEU A 20 2.01 12.21 -11.79
N ALA A 21 1.50 11.42 -12.72
CA ALA A 21 0.61 10.32 -12.44
C ALA A 21 1.39 9.39 -11.50
N GLN A 22 1.12 9.51 -10.21
CA GLN A 22 1.72 8.68 -9.20
C GLN A 22 1.13 7.28 -9.37
N GLY A 23 1.81 6.44 -10.15
CA GLY A 23 1.37 5.09 -10.42
C GLY A 23 1.22 4.32 -9.11
N THR A 24 0.00 3.87 -8.80
CA THR A 24 -0.24 2.94 -7.71
C THR A 24 0.52 1.66 -8.03
N ARG A 25 1.51 1.30 -7.19
CA ARG A 25 2.21 0.03 -7.34
C ARG A 25 1.29 -1.08 -6.82
N THR A 26 0.61 -1.77 -7.73
CA THR A 26 -0.17 -2.95 -7.40
C THR A 26 0.76 -4.16 -7.32
N THR A 27 0.73 -4.85 -6.19
CA THR A 27 1.40 -6.16 -6.03
C THR A 27 0.33 -7.23 -6.00
N THR A 28 0.49 -8.24 -6.86
CA THR A 28 -0.34 -9.45 -6.85
C THR A 28 0.43 -10.56 -6.16
N LEU A 29 -0.24 -11.32 -5.31
CA LEU A 29 0.31 -12.52 -4.68
C LEU A 29 -0.65 -13.70 -4.86
N PRO A 30 -0.12 -14.93 -4.99
CA PRO A 30 -0.96 -16.12 -4.89
C PRO A 30 -1.52 -16.18 -3.47
N ALA A 31 -2.83 -16.36 -3.29
CA ALA A 31 -3.41 -16.65 -1.98
C ALA A 31 -3.53 -18.18 -1.81
N VAL A 32 -3.50 -18.65 -0.56
CA VAL A 32 -3.60 -20.09 -0.24
C VAL A 32 -5.00 -20.40 0.24
N HIS A 33 -5.64 -21.39 -0.39
CA HIS A 33 -6.92 -21.92 0.05
C HIS A 33 -6.73 -22.86 1.24
N VAL A 34 -7.61 -22.78 2.23
CA VAL A 34 -7.60 -23.68 3.38
C VAL A 34 -8.96 -24.35 3.56
N LEU A 35 -8.94 -25.59 4.06
CA LEU A 35 -10.15 -26.34 4.41
C LEU A 35 -10.65 -25.97 5.80
N ASP A 36 -9.72 -25.75 6.73
CA ASP A 36 -10.01 -25.38 8.12
C ASP A 36 -9.58 -23.92 8.34
N PRO A 37 -10.55 -22.97 8.46
CA PRO A 37 -10.22 -21.56 8.63
C PRO A 37 -9.58 -21.31 10.00
N PRO A 38 -8.69 -20.31 10.11
CA PRO A 38 -8.14 -19.91 11.39
C PRO A 38 -9.23 -19.29 12.27
N ALA A 39 -9.18 -19.55 13.58
CA ALA A 39 -9.98 -18.77 14.51
C ALA A 39 -9.56 -17.28 14.43
N LEU A 40 -10.51 -16.36 14.53
CA LEU A 40 -10.26 -14.91 14.41
C LEU A 40 -9.18 -14.37 15.37
N ALA A 41 -9.03 -14.98 16.55
CA ALA A 41 -8.03 -14.64 17.55
C ALA A 41 -6.88 -15.68 17.65
N ALA A 42 -6.69 -16.51 16.61
CA ALA A 42 -5.63 -17.50 16.60
C ALA A 42 -4.24 -16.85 16.60
N SER A 43 -3.31 -17.46 17.32
CA SER A 43 -1.88 -17.12 17.22
C SER A 43 -1.37 -17.25 15.79
N PHE A 44 -0.40 -16.42 15.40
CA PHE A 44 0.32 -16.52 14.13
C PHE A 44 1.06 -17.85 13.93
N THR A 45 1.28 -18.60 15.01
CA THR A 45 1.87 -19.94 14.98
C THR A 45 0.85 -21.05 14.74
N ALA A 46 -0.45 -20.73 14.67
CA ALA A 46 -1.49 -21.71 14.37
C ALA A 46 -1.30 -22.30 12.98
N ALA A 47 -1.66 -23.58 12.83
CA ALA A 47 -1.38 -24.36 11.62
C ALA A 47 -1.79 -23.66 10.30
N PRO A 48 -2.99 -23.06 10.16
CA PRO A 48 -3.39 -22.41 8.91
C PRO A 48 -2.46 -21.26 8.49
N TRP A 49 -1.93 -20.51 9.45
CA TRP A 49 -1.06 -19.35 9.19
C TRP A 49 0.35 -19.74 8.74
N THR A 50 0.79 -20.97 9.02
CA THR A 50 2.12 -21.43 8.59
C THR A 50 2.21 -21.67 7.08
N GLN A 51 1.07 -21.89 6.43
CA GLN A 51 0.96 -22.13 4.99
C GLN A 51 0.54 -20.88 4.22
N ALA A 52 0.17 -19.81 4.92
CA ALA A 52 -0.34 -18.58 4.31
C ALA A 52 0.70 -17.87 3.46
N SER A 53 0.24 -17.12 2.47
CA SER A 53 1.10 -16.24 1.70
C SER A 53 1.57 -15.08 2.54
N VAL A 54 2.88 -14.84 2.54
CA VAL A 54 3.53 -13.89 3.45
C VAL A 54 4.03 -12.66 2.68
N ILE A 55 3.72 -11.48 3.20
CA ILE A 55 4.17 -10.19 2.69
C ILE A 55 4.96 -9.49 3.80
N ARG A 56 6.18 -9.02 3.50
CA ARG A 56 7.05 -8.31 4.45
C ARG A 56 7.63 -7.01 3.91
N ASP A 57 7.61 -6.83 2.59
CA ASP A 57 8.22 -5.68 1.93
C ASP A 57 7.26 -4.50 1.85
N PHE A 58 7.11 -3.79 2.97
CA PHE A 58 6.29 -2.59 3.05
C PHE A 58 7.10 -1.32 2.77
N THR A 59 6.45 -0.36 2.12
CA THR A 59 6.99 0.98 1.84
C THR A 59 6.25 2.00 2.66
N ASN A 60 6.96 2.92 3.31
CA ASN A 60 6.36 4.08 3.94
C ASN A 60 5.87 5.05 2.85
N ILE A 61 4.57 5.30 2.77
CA ILE A 61 3.97 6.12 1.71
C ILE A 61 4.41 7.59 1.76
N SER A 62 4.75 8.12 2.94
CA SER A 62 5.15 9.51 3.13
C SER A 62 6.59 9.74 2.69
N THR A 63 7.50 8.81 3.01
CA THR A 63 8.93 8.94 2.65
C THR A 63 9.31 8.21 1.38
N ARG A 64 8.42 7.34 0.86
CA ARG A 64 8.67 6.38 -0.23
C ARG A 64 9.88 5.47 0.00
N ALA A 65 10.35 5.37 1.24
CA ALA A 65 11.41 4.47 1.65
C ALA A 65 10.83 3.14 2.17
N ARG A 66 11.69 2.13 2.35
CA ARG A 66 11.31 0.90 3.07
C ARG A 66 10.75 1.28 4.46
N ALA A 67 9.71 0.59 4.90
CA ALA A 67 9.16 0.79 6.24
C ALA A 67 10.22 0.51 7.31
N ASN A 68 10.33 1.39 8.31
CA ASN A 68 11.33 1.28 9.38
C ASN A 68 10.93 0.27 10.47
N LEU A 69 9.64 -0.02 10.58
CA LEU A 69 9.11 -1.02 11.50
C LEU A 69 8.80 -2.30 10.74
N SER A 70 9.07 -3.44 11.37
CA SER A 70 8.72 -4.73 10.80
C SER A 70 7.20 -4.86 10.73
N THR A 71 6.71 -5.30 9.58
CA THR A 71 5.31 -5.66 9.40
C THR A 71 5.27 -6.92 8.57
N THR A 72 4.59 -7.94 9.08
CA THR A 72 4.33 -9.18 8.36
C THR A 72 2.83 -9.33 8.17
N VAL A 73 2.41 -9.49 6.92
CA VAL A 73 1.02 -9.81 6.58
C VAL A 73 0.95 -11.23 6.08
N ARG A 74 -0.02 -11.98 6.58
CA ARG A 74 -0.34 -13.32 6.11
C ARG A 74 -1.74 -13.33 5.53
N VAL A 75 -1.89 -13.93 4.36
CA VAL A 75 -3.16 -13.99 3.63
C VAL A 75 -3.48 -15.43 3.26
N LEU A 76 -4.70 -15.84 3.59
CA LEU A 76 -5.30 -17.12 3.19
C LEU A 76 -6.80 -16.90 2.93
N TYR A 77 -7.45 -17.85 2.29
CA TYR A 77 -8.88 -17.79 2.01
C TYR A 77 -9.53 -19.16 2.12
N ASP A 78 -10.85 -19.20 2.32
CA ASP A 78 -11.66 -20.39 2.14
C ASP A 78 -12.74 -20.13 1.08
N ASP A 79 -13.78 -20.96 1.02
CA ASP A 79 -14.86 -20.82 0.04
C ASP A 79 -15.78 -19.60 0.30
N ARG A 80 -15.62 -18.91 1.43
CA ARG A 80 -16.53 -17.87 1.92
C ARG A 80 -15.82 -16.55 2.23
N GLU A 81 -14.62 -16.60 2.77
CA GLU A 81 -13.96 -15.47 3.42
C GLU A 81 -12.48 -15.37 3.03
N LEU A 82 -11.98 -14.14 3.06
CA LEU A 82 -10.56 -13.82 2.97
C LEU A 82 -10.06 -13.48 4.36
N PHE A 83 -9.03 -14.18 4.82
CA PHE A 83 -8.44 -13.98 6.13
C PHE A 83 -7.10 -13.27 5.98
N VAL A 84 -6.93 -12.19 6.75
CA VAL A 84 -5.74 -11.36 6.74
C VAL A 84 -5.27 -11.17 8.17
N ALA A 85 -4.01 -11.52 8.44
CA ALA A 85 -3.39 -11.33 9.75
C ALA A 85 -2.19 -10.39 9.64
N PHE A 86 -2.13 -9.42 10.56
CA PHE A 86 -1.07 -8.40 10.65
C PHE A 86 -0.24 -8.60 11.91
N GLU A 87 1.06 -8.77 11.75
CA GLU A 87 2.02 -8.81 12.84
C GLU A 87 2.92 -7.58 12.68
N CYS A 88 2.82 -6.64 13.61
CA CYS A 88 3.50 -5.35 13.53
C CYS A 88 4.37 -5.13 14.76
N ASP A 89 5.61 -4.72 14.53
CA ASP A 89 6.45 -4.21 15.60
C ASP A 89 6.11 -2.74 15.85
N GLN A 90 5.99 -2.35 17.12
CA GLN A 90 5.89 -0.97 17.53
C GLN A 90 6.83 -0.66 18.68
N HIS A 91 7.40 0.55 18.69
CA HIS A 91 8.10 1.03 19.87
C HIS A 91 7.08 1.25 20.99
N GLY A 92 7.35 0.67 22.16
CA GLY A 92 6.55 0.95 23.35
C GLY A 92 6.74 2.40 23.77
N TYR A 93 5.65 3.17 23.79
CA TYR A 93 5.61 4.46 24.47
C TYR A 93 5.24 4.21 25.94
N PRO A 94 6.00 4.73 26.91
CA PRO A 94 5.64 4.60 28.31
C PRO A 94 4.31 5.31 28.57
N ILE A 95 3.39 4.62 29.25
CA ILE A 95 2.20 5.24 29.83
C ILE A 95 2.67 5.84 31.15
N THR A 96 2.85 7.16 31.17
CA THR A 96 3.06 7.93 32.40
C THR A 96 1.70 8.44 32.87
N ASP A 97 1.25 7.96 34.04
CA ASP A 97 0.10 8.47 34.79
C ASP A 97 0.40 9.82 35.46
#